data_AF-A0A6J2JNX0-F1
#
_entry.id   AF-A0A6J2JNX0-F1
#
_cell.length_a   1.000
_cell.length_b   1.000
_cell.length_c   1.000
_cell.angle_alpha   90.00
_cell.angle_beta   90.00
_cell.angle_gamma   90.00
#
_symmetry.space_group_name_H-M   'P 1'
#
loop_
_entity.id
_entity.type
_entity.pdbx_description
1 polymer ?
#
loop_
_entity_poly.entity_id
_entity_poly.type
_entity_poly.pdbx_seq_one_letter_code
_entity_poly.pdbx_strand_id
1 'polypeptide(L)'
;MSEPRKNRLSIDGGQVKEDEHVATYKAIPESDTEFRSSKTNLGKSKEKISADGAEEKLLKKEDEAKIITRVDMSDAKYVVGDHRNGDAKIELDANKRQFTGMTREEVLKYADDPFWVNLRWSLFVLFWVAWLCMLAGAIAVIVRAPKCGPPEPRTWYELGPLVGLELVDAVEPQDLQQDLELLKTFKVQGVFVQVPTYEVLDKRDTLDEFKILFNKIKKIGIRVIVDLIPNYVFTNHTWFVQSENSTEPYTDYFIWTKEQPANWVSKINTPAFTRSDKRQMFYLHQFCDNCADLNFDNPKVVEKFDMVLKAWMGAGASGVRLNNARHLLVELLEEKTRVGRGSSVDADHMRYDFWEHKHTTDLPKLKELLARWSKIVTKESEPTVFTLKEDGSLPDLILLNHNVSMLRPPSAAPVPVTEDADALASRINKTLGSWPILQLTDTNDDRELASFAMLLPAAPLLNIKQLSADENDTSLLDLVNLRSDASLSHGEHHVAAAPARNASENGLIVCARWKEGHTGYMAVYNPSRQDLHANLTAVPSVPGTITIQNVSPAVKLVTNYTKNYQPAEDVLVPAKSTVVVSYVPIKHEKREKDE
;
A
#
# COMPACT_ATOMS: atom_id res chain seq x y z
N MET A 1 46.74 -24.78 52.60
CA MET A 1 45.45 -24.34 53.16
C MET A 1 44.38 -24.58 52.12
N SER A 2 43.54 -25.59 52.41
CA SER A 2 42.16 -25.88 51.97
C SER A 2 41.67 -25.60 50.54
N GLU A 3 41.16 -26.70 49.96
CA GLU A 3 40.61 -26.96 48.62
C GLU A 3 39.37 -26.18 48.14
N PRO A 4 39.13 -26.19 46.80
CA PRO A 4 37.89 -25.85 46.09
C PRO A 4 37.04 -27.09 45.71
N ARG A 5 35.71 -26.96 45.52
CA ARG A 5 34.79 -28.01 44.99
C ARG A 5 33.54 -27.35 44.37
N LYS A 6 32.91 -27.78 43.26
CA LYS A 6 32.99 -28.99 42.43
C LYS A 6 32.26 -28.77 41.09
N ASN A 7 32.85 -29.23 39.99
CA ASN A 7 32.17 -29.57 38.73
C ASN A 7 31.40 -30.90 38.88
N ARG A 8 30.35 -31.11 38.06
CA ARG A 8 30.03 -32.43 37.49
C ARG A 8 29.19 -32.32 36.21
N LEU A 9 29.79 -32.79 35.12
CA LEU A 9 29.11 -33.31 33.92
C LEU A 9 28.74 -34.78 34.15
N SER A 10 27.67 -35.24 33.50
CA SER A 10 27.52 -36.65 33.06
C SER A 10 26.74 -36.73 31.75
N ILE A 11 27.18 -37.65 30.90
CA ILE A 11 26.74 -37.99 29.54
C ILE A 11 25.90 -39.27 29.58
N ASP A 12 24.85 -39.36 28.74
CA ASP A 12 24.31 -40.55 28.04
C ASP A 12 23.16 -40.05 27.14
N GLY A 13 22.85 -40.47 25.91
CA GLY A 13 23.14 -41.68 25.14
C GLY A 13 21.83 -42.33 24.68
N GLY A 14 21.45 -42.26 23.38
CA GLY A 14 20.53 -43.25 22.75
C GLY A 14 19.24 -42.80 22.01
N GLN A 15 19.31 -42.82 20.67
CA GLN A 15 18.36 -43.25 19.61
C GLN A 15 16.81 -43.06 19.63
N VAL A 16 16.32 -42.36 18.58
CA VAL A 16 15.24 -42.61 17.57
C VAL A 16 13.87 -43.24 17.96
N LYS A 17 12.75 -42.50 17.73
CA LYS A 17 11.64 -42.82 16.78
C LYS A 17 10.41 -41.87 16.86
N GLU A 18 9.95 -41.47 15.66
CA GLU A 18 8.58 -41.24 15.11
C GLU A 18 7.46 -40.51 15.91
N ASP A 19 6.98 -39.41 15.29
CA ASP A 19 5.62 -38.89 15.09
C ASP A 19 4.56 -38.88 16.21
N GLU A 20 4.07 -37.68 16.56
CA GLU A 20 2.64 -37.32 16.43
C GLU A 20 2.41 -35.80 16.63
N HIS A 21 1.80 -35.16 15.63
CA HIS A 21 1.32 -33.78 15.68
C HIS A 21 -0.01 -33.70 16.43
N VAL A 22 -0.09 -32.94 17.53
CA VAL A 22 -1.37 -32.53 18.13
C VAL A 22 -1.39 -31.02 18.34
N ALA A 23 -2.27 -30.34 17.60
CA ALA A 23 -2.52 -28.91 17.70
C ALA A 23 -3.22 -28.57 19.03
N THR A 24 -2.67 -27.62 19.78
CA THR A 24 -3.29 -27.10 21.02
C THR A 24 -3.73 -25.65 20.79
N TYR A 25 -5.02 -25.43 20.57
CA TYR A 25 -5.63 -24.09 20.64
C TYR A 25 -6.07 -23.82 22.08
N LYS A 26 -5.51 -22.78 22.70
CA LYS A 26 -6.01 -22.19 23.96
C LYS A 26 -7.08 -21.15 23.63
N ALA A 27 -8.25 -21.26 24.25
CA ALA A 27 -9.29 -20.25 24.20
C ALA A 27 -8.99 -19.08 25.18
N ILE A 28 -9.27 -17.85 24.74
CA ILE A 28 -9.14 -16.62 25.51
C ILE A 28 -10.44 -16.41 26.31
N PRO A 29 -10.39 -16.03 27.60
CA PRO A 29 -11.59 -15.71 28.39
C PRO A 29 -12.06 -14.27 28.15
N GLU A 30 -13.36 -14.11 27.87
CA GLU A 30 -14.04 -12.82 27.85
C GLU A 30 -14.54 -12.47 29.26
N SER A 31 -14.01 -11.40 29.84
CA SER A 31 -14.65 -10.66 30.93
C SER A 31 -14.36 -9.18 30.78
N ASP A 32 -15.41 -8.37 30.96
CA ASP A 32 -15.46 -6.91 31.12
C ASP A 32 -15.99 -6.14 29.91
N THR A 33 -17.31 -5.98 29.85
CA THR A 33 -17.96 -4.67 29.66
C THR A 33 -19.43 -4.74 30.10
N GLU A 34 -19.74 -4.24 31.29
CA GLU A 34 -21.06 -3.66 31.59
C GLU A 34 -20.91 -2.13 31.61
N PHE A 35 -21.71 -1.41 30.82
CA PHE A 35 -22.44 -0.19 31.22
C PHE A 35 -23.21 0.38 30.02
N ARG A 36 -24.53 0.16 29.99
CA ARG A 36 -25.58 1.22 29.90
C ARG A 36 -26.95 0.54 29.80
N SER A 37 -27.65 0.47 30.92
CA SER A 37 -29.03 -0.01 31.00
C SER A 37 -30.01 1.13 30.70
N SER A 38 -30.95 0.89 29.79
CA SER A 38 -32.22 1.62 29.68
C SER A 38 -33.34 0.62 29.92
N LYS A 39 -34.07 0.85 31.01
CA LYS A 39 -35.17 0.02 31.51
C LYS A 39 -36.34 0.02 30.53
N THR A 40 -36.73 -1.16 30.05
CA THR A 40 -38.14 -1.50 29.84
C THR A 40 -38.37 -2.93 30.33
N ASN A 41 -39.11 -3.04 31.43
CA ASN A 41 -39.47 -4.32 32.04
C ASN A 41 -40.69 -4.90 31.32
N LEU A 42 -40.56 -6.11 30.79
CA LEU A 42 -41.65 -7.08 30.84
C LEU A 42 -41.04 -8.48 30.87
N GLY A 43 -41.02 -9.07 32.07
CA GLY A 43 -40.42 -10.37 32.32
C GLY A 43 -41.21 -11.51 31.69
N LYS A 44 -40.48 -12.46 31.09
CA LYS A 44 -40.89 -13.85 30.99
C LYS A 44 -39.73 -14.76 31.39
N SER A 45 -40.09 -15.70 32.24
CA SER A 45 -39.29 -16.74 32.87
C SER A 45 -38.54 -17.62 31.86
N LYS A 46 -37.31 -17.95 32.23
CA LYS A 46 -36.51 -19.06 31.70
C LYS A 46 -37.31 -20.36 31.70
N GLU A 47 -37.19 -21.13 30.61
CA GLU A 47 -36.86 -22.56 30.75
C GLU A 47 -36.13 -23.10 29.51
N LYS A 48 -35.28 -24.10 29.77
CA LYS A 48 -34.21 -24.64 28.93
C LYS A 48 -34.73 -25.46 27.76
N ILE A 49 -34.01 -25.37 26.64
CA ILE A 49 -34.03 -26.32 25.52
C ILE A 49 -32.82 -27.25 25.67
N SER A 50 -33.03 -28.56 25.71
CA SER A 50 -32.22 -29.57 25.00
C SER A 50 -32.72 -30.98 25.33
N ALA A 51 -33.24 -31.68 24.32
CA ALA A 51 -32.70 -32.94 23.79
C ALA A 51 -33.80 -33.69 23.03
N ASP A 52 -33.49 -33.95 21.78
CA ASP A 52 -34.35 -34.39 20.69
C ASP A 52 -34.66 -35.89 20.78
N GLY A 53 -35.91 -36.24 20.48
CA GLY A 53 -36.49 -37.56 20.61
C GLY A 53 -37.99 -37.45 20.43
N ALA A 54 -38.41 -37.38 19.17
CA ALA A 54 -39.79 -37.14 18.77
C ALA A 54 -40.74 -38.25 19.25
N GLU A 55 -41.35 -38.06 20.42
CA GLU A 55 -42.64 -38.65 20.78
C GLU A 55 -43.72 -37.55 20.72
N GLU A 56 -44.65 -37.70 19.79
CA GLU A 56 -45.85 -36.87 19.70
C GLU A 56 -46.74 -37.10 20.94
N LYS A 57 -46.61 -36.24 21.95
CA LYS A 57 -47.62 -36.12 23.01
C LYS A 57 -48.75 -35.21 22.54
N LEU A 58 -49.82 -35.83 22.05
CA LEU A 58 -51.12 -35.18 21.88
C LEU A 58 -51.72 -34.83 23.26
N LEU A 59 -52.33 -33.64 23.36
CA LEU A 59 -53.02 -33.11 24.55
C LEU A 59 -54.09 -34.08 25.07
N LYS A 60 -54.17 -34.22 26.40
CA LYS A 60 -55.21 -35.01 27.07
C LYS A 60 -56.52 -34.24 27.13
N LYS A 61 -57.63 -34.98 27.11
CA LYS A 61 -59.04 -34.53 27.06
C LYS A 61 -59.51 -33.52 28.13
N GLU A 62 -58.67 -33.11 29.07
CA GLU A 62 -59.07 -32.24 30.19
C GLU A 62 -58.68 -30.76 30.01
N ASP A 63 -57.84 -30.42 29.02
CA ASP A 63 -57.31 -29.06 28.84
C ASP A 63 -58.03 -28.20 27.77
N GLU A 64 -59.08 -28.70 27.11
CA GLU A 64 -59.80 -27.96 26.04
C GLU A 64 -60.65 -26.79 26.54
N ALA A 65 -60.88 -26.66 27.85
CA ALA A 65 -61.81 -25.68 28.41
C ALA A 65 -61.11 -24.49 29.08
N LYS A 66 -60.21 -23.78 28.38
CA LYS A 66 -59.81 -22.40 28.74
C LYS A 66 -58.96 -21.72 27.67
N ILE A 67 -59.60 -21.23 26.61
CA ILE A 67 -59.00 -20.19 25.75
C ILE A 67 -60.06 -19.10 25.53
N ILE A 68 -59.85 -17.96 26.17
CA ILE A 68 -60.69 -16.75 26.05
C ILE A 68 -60.12 -15.92 24.90
N THR A 69 -60.91 -15.69 23.85
CA THR A 69 -60.62 -14.68 22.81
C THR A 69 -61.56 -13.48 22.98
N ARG A 70 -60.96 -12.28 22.82
CA ARG A 70 -61.58 -10.96 23.03
C ARG A 70 -62.85 -10.75 22.18
N VAL A 71 -63.87 -10.15 22.78
CA VAL A 71 -65.15 -9.77 22.14
C VAL A 71 -65.03 -8.35 21.59
N ASP A 72 -65.46 -8.17 20.34
CA ASP A 72 -65.66 -6.85 19.72
C ASP A 72 -67.08 -6.35 20.02
N MET A 73 -67.22 -5.09 20.39
CA MET A 73 -68.37 -4.55 21.14
C MET A 73 -69.24 -3.62 20.28
N SER A 74 -69.68 -4.10 19.11
CA SER A 74 -70.41 -3.26 18.14
C SER A 74 -71.87 -3.65 17.87
N ASP A 75 -72.39 -4.77 18.40
CA ASP A 75 -73.78 -5.22 18.13
C ASP A 75 -74.63 -5.43 19.40
N ALA A 76 -74.54 -4.52 20.39
CA ALA A 76 -75.44 -4.54 21.55
C ALA A 76 -76.69 -3.67 21.29
N LYS A 77 -77.85 -4.31 21.06
CA LYS A 77 -79.15 -3.60 20.97
C LYS A 77 -79.89 -3.69 22.31
N TYR A 78 -80.11 -2.55 22.96
CA TYR A 78 -80.81 -2.44 24.23
C TYR A 78 -82.33 -2.39 24.04
N VAL A 79 -83.08 -3.16 24.82
CA VAL A 79 -84.53 -3.01 24.99
C VAL A 79 -84.79 -2.55 26.43
N VAL A 80 -85.42 -1.38 26.58
CA VAL A 80 -85.81 -0.82 27.86
C VAL A 80 -87.17 -1.39 28.25
N GLY A 81 -87.21 -2.19 29.31
CA GLY A 81 -88.41 -2.64 29.99
C GLY A 81 -88.48 -2.03 31.38
N ASP A 82 -89.55 -1.29 31.64
CA ASP A 82 -89.82 -0.51 32.84
C ASP A 82 -90.03 -1.43 34.05
N HIS A 83 -89.14 -1.39 35.06
CA HIS A 83 -89.41 -1.55 36.51
C HIS A 83 -88.09 -1.47 37.31
N ARG A 84 -88.16 -0.78 38.46
CA ARG A 84 -87.02 -0.40 39.32
C ARG A 84 -86.37 -1.61 40.00
N ASN A 85 -85.29 -2.12 39.42
CA ASN A 85 -84.04 -2.57 40.05
C ASN A 85 -83.14 -3.14 38.94
N GLY A 86 -81.89 -2.70 38.89
CA GLY A 86 -81.00 -2.81 37.73
C GLY A 86 -80.43 -4.20 37.40
N ASP A 87 -81.28 -5.20 37.20
CA ASP A 87 -80.90 -6.47 36.59
C ASP A 87 -81.38 -6.49 35.12
N ALA A 88 -80.53 -6.06 34.20
CA ALA A 88 -80.72 -6.32 32.78
C ALA A 88 -80.37 -7.78 32.50
N LYS A 89 -81.39 -8.63 32.31
CA LYS A 89 -81.20 -10.01 31.86
C LYS A 89 -80.87 -9.99 30.36
N ILE A 90 -79.58 -10.06 30.04
CA ILE A 90 -79.12 -10.23 28.66
C ILE A 90 -79.29 -11.71 28.31
N GLU A 91 -80.34 -12.05 27.55
CA GLU A 91 -80.38 -13.32 26.85
C GLU A 91 -79.46 -13.20 25.62
N LEU A 92 -78.21 -13.63 25.79
CA LEU A 92 -77.30 -13.90 24.69
C LEU A 92 -77.87 -15.08 23.92
N ASP A 93 -78.46 -14.81 22.76
CA ASP A 93 -78.80 -15.84 21.78
C ASP A 93 -77.48 -16.47 21.32
N ALA A 94 -77.12 -17.58 21.95
CA ALA A 94 -75.85 -18.26 21.79
C ALA A 94 -75.86 -19.09 20.50
N ASN A 95 -75.99 -18.42 19.34
CA ASN A 95 -75.42 -18.95 18.11
C ASN A 95 -73.90 -18.84 18.18
N LYS A 96 -73.32 -19.74 19.00
CA LYS A 96 -71.91 -20.08 19.02
C LYS A 96 -71.53 -20.44 17.58
N ARG A 97 -70.71 -19.61 16.93
CA ARG A 97 -69.80 -20.13 15.90
C ARG A 97 -68.80 -21.02 16.64
N GLN A 98 -69.21 -22.28 16.74
CA GLN A 98 -68.49 -23.37 17.36
C GLN A 98 -67.17 -23.56 16.62
N PHE A 99 -66.11 -23.76 17.40
CA PHE A 99 -64.77 -24.07 16.94
C PHE A 99 -64.82 -25.15 15.83
N THR A 100 -64.38 -24.82 14.62
CA THR A 100 -64.31 -25.74 13.47
C THR A 100 -63.04 -26.59 13.52
N GLY A 101 -62.75 -27.18 14.68
CA GLY A 101 -61.75 -28.23 14.79
C GLY A 101 -62.47 -29.57 14.73
N MET A 102 -62.26 -30.36 13.69
CA MET A 102 -62.72 -31.76 13.71
C MET A 102 -61.94 -32.53 14.78
N THR A 103 -62.64 -33.37 15.53
CA THR A 103 -62.01 -34.29 16.49
C THR A 103 -61.20 -35.36 15.75
N ARG A 104 -60.22 -36.02 16.39
CA ARG A 104 -59.35 -37.05 15.75
C ARG A 104 -60.16 -38.11 14.98
N GLU A 105 -61.28 -38.53 15.55
CA GLU A 105 -62.18 -39.55 14.98
C GLU A 105 -62.92 -39.04 13.73
N GLU A 106 -63.32 -37.76 13.72
CA GLU A 106 -63.96 -37.12 12.57
C GLU A 106 -62.95 -36.83 11.45
N VAL A 107 -61.71 -36.44 11.79
CA VAL A 107 -60.63 -36.26 10.82
C VAL A 107 -60.26 -37.59 10.16
N LEU A 108 -60.14 -38.67 10.93
CA LEU A 108 -59.83 -40.00 10.39
C LEU A 108 -60.87 -40.48 9.37
N LYS A 109 -62.14 -40.08 9.52
CA LYS A 109 -63.20 -40.40 8.57
C LYS A 109 -63.00 -39.76 7.19
N TYR A 110 -62.42 -38.56 7.13
CA TYR A 110 -62.17 -37.82 5.89
C TYR A 110 -60.69 -37.82 5.45
N ALA A 111 -59.78 -38.32 6.30
CA ALA A 111 -58.35 -38.36 6.04
C ALA A 111 -57.96 -39.32 4.91
N ASP A 112 -58.76 -40.38 4.70
CA ASP A 112 -58.55 -41.41 3.68
C ASP A 112 -59.34 -41.13 2.39
N ASP A 113 -59.96 -39.96 2.26
CA ASP A 113 -60.63 -39.55 1.01
C ASP A 113 -59.58 -39.49 -0.12
N PRO A 114 -59.84 -40.13 -1.29
CA PRO A 114 -58.93 -40.15 -2.42
C PRO A 114 -58.39 -38.76 -2.81
N PHE A 115 -59.20 -37.70 -2.68
CA PHE A 115 -58.77 -36.34 -2.99
C PHE A 115 -57.67 -35.84 -2.03
N TRP A 116 -57.87 -35.98 -0.71
CA TRP A 116 -56.94 -35.47 0.30
C TRP A 116 -55.66 -36.30 0.39
N VAL A 117 -55.76 -37.61 0.13
CA VAL A 117 -54.59 -38.50 0.04
C VAL A 117 -53.71 -38.14 -1.15
N ASN A 118 -54.31 -37.94 -2.34
CA ASN A 118 -53.58 -37.52 -3.53
C ASN A 118 -52.96 -36.12 -3.36
N LEU A 119 -53.69 -35.19 -2.73
CA LEU A 119 -53.18 -33.84 -2.46
C LEU A 119 -51.99 -33.86 -1.49
N ARG A 120 -52.09 -34.62 -0.39
CA ARG A 120 -50.99 -34.75 0.60
C ARG A 120 -49.75 -35.36 -0.04
N TRP A 121 -49.90 -36.44 -0.81
CA TRP A 121 -48.79 -37.04 -1.54
C TRP A 121 -48.22 -36.10 -2.59
N SER A 122 -49.05 -35.34 -3.31
CA SER A 122 -48.57 -34.37 -4.30
C SER A 122 -47.75 -33.25 -3.66
N LEU A 123 -48.19 -32.71 -2.51
CA LEU A 123 -47.47 -31.69 -1.75
C LEU A 123 -46.18 -32.24 -1.14
N PHE A 124 -46.20 -33.48 -0.63
CA PHE A 124 -45.02 -34.13 -0.05
C PHE A 124 -43.95 -34.38 -1.12
N VAL A 125 -44.35 -34.88 -2.29
CA VAL A 125 -43.44 -35.07 -3.43
C VAL A 125 -42.92 -33.72 -3.93
N LEU A 126 -43.79 -32.71 -4.07
CA LEU A 126 -43.39 -31.37 -4.50
C LEU A 126 -42.39 -30.73 -3.54
N PHE A 127 -42.56 -30.90 -2.22
CA PHE A 127 -41.61 -30.45 -1.21
C PHE A 127 -40.23 -31.06 -1.43
N TRP A 128 -40.15 -32.38 -1.58
CA TRP A 128 -38.87 -33.07 -1.81
C TRP A 128 -38.23 -32.70 -3.14
N VAL A 129 -39.03 -32.53 -4.20
CA VAL A 129 -38.54 -32.05 -5.50
C VAL A 129 -38.00 -30.63 -5.38
N ALA A 130 -38.73 -29.71 -4.72
CA ALA A 130 -38.28 -28.35 -4.50
C ALA A 130 -36.99 -28.29 -3.66
N TRP A 131 -36.89 -29.12 -2.62
CA TRP A 131 -35.69 -29.24 -1.81
C TRP A 131 -34.49 -29.72 -2.64
N LEU A 132 -34.67 -30.76 -3.46
CA LEU A 132 -33.63 -31.30 -4.32
C LEU A 132 -33.22 -30.30 -5.42
N CYS A 133 -34.17 -29.55 -5.97
CA CYS A 133 -33.90 -28.44 -6.89
C CYS A 133 -33.12 -27.31 -6.21
N MET A 134 -33.44 -26.94 -4.97
CA MET A 134 -32.69 -25.94 -4.21
C MET A 134 -31.25 -26.40 -3.93
N LEU A 135 -31.07 -27.66 -3.55
CA LEU A 135 -29.75 -28.27 -3.33
C LEU A 135 -28.92 -28.31 -4.62
N ALA A 136 -29.54 -28.74 -5.73
CA ALA A 136 -28.90 -28.75 -7.04
C ALA A 136 -28.54 -27.32 -7.49
N GLY A 137 -29.41 -26.34 -7.22
CA GLY A 137 -29.15 -24.92 -7.46
C GLY A 137 -27.95 -24.40 -6.66
N ALA A 138 -27.88 -24.70 -5.36
CA ALA A 138 -26.75 -24.33 -4.51
C ALA A 138 -25.43 -24.94 -5.00
N ILE A 139 -25.43 -26.24 -5.34
CA ILE A 139 -24.26 -26.91 -5.90
C ILE A 139 -23.88 -26.29 -7.26
N ALA A 140 -24.85 -25.99 -8.11
CA ALA A 140 -24.60 -25.37 -9.41
C ALA A 140 -23.99 -23.97 -9.28
N VAL A 141 -24.41 -23.18 -8.29
CA VAL A 141 -23.80 -21.89 -7.96
C VAL A 141 -22.36 -22.08 -7.50
N ILE A 142 -22.09 -23.02 -6.59
CA ILE A 142 -20.72 -23.28 -6.09
C ILE A 142 -19.78 -23.74 -7.21
N VAL A 143 -20.26 -24.61 -8.12
CA VAL A 143 -19.45 -25.15 -9.22
C VAL A 143 -19.24 -24.12 -10.34
N ARG A 144 -20.24 -23.27 -10.63
CA ARG A 144 -20.13 -22.22 -11.66
C ARG A 144 -19.49 -20.94 -11.16
N ALA A 145 -19.52 -20.68 -9.85
CA ALA A 145 -18.85 -19.52 -9.28
C ALA A 145 -17.35 -19.66 -9.55
N PRO A 146 -16.74 -18.74 -10.33
CA PRO A 146 -15.31 -18.77 -10.52
C PRO A 146 -14.65 -18.66 -9.14
N LYS A 147 -13.67 -19.53 -8.86
CA LYS A 147 -12.85 -19.37 -7.66
C LYS A 147 -12.14 -18.03 -7.78
N CYS A 148 -12.59 -17.02 -7.04
CA CYS A 148 -11.82 -15.80 -6.85
C CYS A 148 -10.53 -16.24 -6.14
N GLY A 149 -9.44 -16.36 -6.90
CA GLY A 149 -8.13 -16.51 -6.30
C GLY A 149 -7.92 -15.34 -5.33
N PRO A 150 -7.34 -15.57 -4.14
CA PRO A 150 -6.90 -14.45 -3.33
C PRO A 150 -5.98 -13.59 -4.21
N PRO A 151 -6.11 -12.25 -4.17
CA PRO A 151 -5.24 -11.38 -4.95
C PRO A 151 -3.78 -11.71 -4.62
N GLU A 152 -2.89 -11.60 -5.61
CA GLU A 152 -1.48 -11.88 -5.38
C GLU A 152 -0.96 -11.04 -4.19
N PRO A 153 -0.28 -11.67 -3.22
CA PRO A 153 0.17 -10.95 -2.04
C PRO A 153 1.17 -9.88 -2.46
N ARG A 154 0.90 -8.65 -2.01
CA ARG A 154 1.81 -7.52 -2.20
C ARG A 154 3.15 -7.80 -1.53
N THR A 155 4.23 -7.39 -2.19
CA THR A 155 5.57 -7.46 -1.60
C THR A 155 5.69 -6.45 -0.46
N TRP A 156 6.67 -6.63 0.43
CA TRP A 156 6.81 -5.77 1.62
C TRP A 156 7.01 -4.28 1.25
N TYR A 157 7.70 -3.98 0.15
CA TYR A 157 7.95 -2.61 -0.29
C TYR A 157 6.71 -1.97 -0.95
N GLU A 158 5.66 -2.75 -1.24
CA GLU A 158 4.38 -2.26 -1.76
C GLU A 158 3.35 -2.02 -0.64
N LEU A 159 3.58 -2.50 0.58
CA LEU A 159 2.58 -2.42 1.66
C LEU A 159 2.50 -1.03 2.30
N GLY A 160 3.62 -0.30 2.37
CA GLY A 160 3.69 0.95 3.12
C GLY A 160 4.74 1.92 2.59
N PRO A 161 4.96 3.04 3.29
CA PRO A 161 5.93 4.05 2.88
C PRO A 161 7.36 3.53 3.02
N LEU A 162 8.21 4.05 2.14
CA LEU A 162 9.65 3.95 2.21
C LEU A 162 10.22 5.33 2.56
N VAL A 163 11.35 5.37 3.26
CA VAL A 163 11.93 6.64 3.74
C VAL A 163 13.39 6.77 3.33
N GLY A 164 13.78 7.94 2.84
CA GLY A 164 15.19 8.30 2.68
C GLY A 164 15.80 8.73 4.02
N LEU A 165 16.89 8.08 4.42
CA LEU A 165 17.71 8.49 5.56
C LEU A 165 19.06 9.00 5.06
N GLU A 166 19.28 10.30 5.24
CA GLU A 166 20.60 10.90 5.06
C GLU A 166 21.41 10.66 6.34
N LEU A 167 22.16 9.55 6.39
CA LEU A 167 22.98 9.21 7.56
C LEU A 167 24.10 10.22 7.86
N VAL A 168 24.33 11.19 6.97
CA VAL A 168 25.27 12.30 7.23
C VAL A 168 24.77 13.17 8.39
N ASP A 169 23.45 13.21 8.63
CA ASP A 169 22.85 13.94 9.75
C ASP A 169 22.81 13.12 11.06
N ALA A 170 23.06 11.81 11.02
CA ALA A 170 23.02 10.91 12.18
C ALA A 170 24.36 10.87 12.94
N VAL A 171 24.98 12.04 13.15
CA VAL A 171 26.28 12.18 13.82
C VAL A 171 26.18 11.83 15.31
N GLU A 172 24.98 11.84 15.89
CA GLU A 172 24.75 11.43 17.28
C GLU A 172 23.86 10.18 17.41
N PRO A 173 24.24 9.20 18.27
CA PRO A 173 23.43 8.00 18.53
C PRO A 173 22.01 8.27 19.05
N GLN A 174 21.76 9.46 19.60
CA GLN A 174 20.46 9.86 20.14
C GLN A 174 19.46 10.16 19.01
N ASP A 175 19.88 10.90 18.00
CA ASP A 175 19.04 11.26 16.84
C ASP A 175 18.60 10.00 16.08
N LEU A 176 19.53 9.06 15.89
CA LEU A 176 19.21 7.78 15.28
C LEU A 176 18.15 7.00 16.07
N GLN A 177 18.20 7.02 17.40
CA GLN A 177 17.21 6.29 18.22
C GLN A 177 15.82 6.92 18.09
N GLN A 178 15.75 8.26 18.08
CA GLN A 178 14.50 9.01 17.87
C GLN A 178 13.92 8.73 16.48
N ASP A 179 14.75 8.75 15.44
CA ASP A 179 14.33 8.43 14.08
C ASP A 179 13.79 7.00 13.97
N LEU A 180 14.46 6.02 14.61
CA LEU A 180 13.99 4.63 14.61
C LEU A 180 12.63 4.46 15.30
N GLU A 181 12.36 5.21 16.36
CA GLU A 181 11.06 5.23 17.03
C GLU A 181 9.97 5.87 16.17
N LEU A 182 10.31 6.96 15.48
CA LEU A 182 9.43 7.62 14.52
C LEU A 182 9.04 6.67 13.37
N LEU A 183 10.05 6.04 12.75
CA LEU A 183 9.86 5.09 11.65
C LEU A 183 8.98 3.90 12.05
N LYS A 184 9.18 3.39 13.28
CA LYS A 184 8.36 2.31 13.84
C LYS A 184 6.91 2.76 14.05
N THR A 185 6.71 3.96 14.59
CA THR A 185 5.38 4.53 14.85
C THR A 185 4.58 4.65 13.54
N PHE A 186 5.22 5.14 12.48
CA PHE A 186 4.60 5.26 11.15
C PHE A 186 4.62 3.98 10.31
N LYS A 187 4.95 2.82 10.90
CA LYS A 187 4.94 1.50 10.24
C LYS A 187 5.68 1.49 8.88
N VAL A 188 6.80 2.21 8.81
CA VAL A 188 7.64 2.30 7.61
C VAL A 188 8.15 0.91 7.26
N GLN A 189 8.06 0.52 5.99
CA GLN A 189 8.42 -0.83 5.55
C GLN A 189 9.91 -0.96 5.23
N GLY A 190 10.53 0.12 4.76
CA GLY A 190 11.97 0.15 4.51
C GLY A 190 12.56 1.54 4.42
N VAL A 191 13.87 1.60 4.59
CA VAL A 191 14.66 2.83 4.57
C VAL A 191 15.77 2.75 3.52
N PHE A 192 16.00 3.85 2.82
CA PHE A 192 17.15 4.05 1.95
C PHE A 192 18.28 4.68 2.74
N VAL A 193 19.44 4.07 2.67
CA VAL A 193 20.59 4.44 3.50
C VAL A 193 21.81 4.59 2.61
N GLN A 194 22.37 5.80 2.53
CA GLN A 194 23.62 6.03 1.80
C GLN A 194 24.78 5.44 2.58
N VAL A 195 25.57 4.59 1.90
CA VAL A 195 26.72 3.90 2.49
C VAL A 195 27.97 4.10 1.63
N PRO A 196 29.18 3.96 2.21
CA PRO A 196 30.41 3.95 1.43
C PRO A 196 30.39 2.82 0.39
N THR A 197 30.67 3.14 -0.87
CA THR A 197 30.49 2.17 -1.95
C THR A 197 31.70 1.23 -2.05
N TYR A 198 32.91 1.77 -2.19
CA TYR A 198 34.12 0.98 -2.48
C TYR A 198 34.99 0.74 -1.25
N GLU A 199 34.91 1.63 -0.26
CA GLU A 199 35.65 1.55 1.00
C GLU A 199 35.32 0.26 1.77
N VAL A 200 34.14 -0.31 1.55
CA VAL A 200 33.68 -1.58 2.12
C VAL A 200 34.60 -2.76 1.79
N LEU A 201 35.33 -2.69 0.67
CA LEU A 201 36.24 -3.75 0.24
C LEU A 201 37.56 -3.74 1.03
N ASP A 202 37.99 -2.57 1.48
CA ASP A 202 39.28 -2.37 2.15
C ASP A 202 39.13 -2.23 3.68
N LYS A 203 38.01 -1.66 4.15
CA LYS A 203 37.74 -1.36 5.57
C LYS A 203 36.63 -2.25 6.12
N ARG A 204 37.00 -3.37 6.74
CA ARG A 204 36.03 -4.30 7.37
C ARG A 204 35.27 -3.67 8.53
N ASP A 205 35.91 -2.81 9.31
CA ASP A 205 35.30 -2.16 10.47
C ASP A 205 34.04 -1.36 10.08
N THR A 206 34.10 -0.65 8.94
CA THR A 206 32.95 0.07 8.39
C THR A 206 31.79 -0.88 8.08
N LEU A 207 32.05 -2.03 7.44
CA LEU A 207 31.00 -3.01 7.15
C LEU A 207 30.36 -3.56 8.42
N ASP A 208 31.16 -3.82 9.46
CA ASP A 208 30.69 -4.36 10.73
C ASP A 208 29.84 -3.35 11.52
N GLU A 209 30.21 -2.06 11.50
CA GLU A 209 29.40 -0.98 12.08
C GLU A 209 28.00 -0.90 11.44
N PHE A 210 27.93 -0.89 10.11
CA PHE A 210 26.67 -0.87 9.38
C PHE A 210 25.87 -2.17 9.57
N LYS A 211 26.53 -3.32 9.71
CA LYS A 211 25.87 -4.59 10.03
C LYS A 211 25.16 -4.55 11.39
N ILE A 212 25.75 -3.90 12.39
CA ILE A 212 25.10 -3.68 13.69
C ILE A 212 23.87 -2.78 13.51
N LEU A 213 23.99 -1.69 12.75
CA LEU A 213 22.88 -0.78 12.44
C LEU A 213 21.73 -1.50 11.73
N PHE A 214 22.03 -2.27 10.67
CA PHE A 214 21.01 -3.01 9.91
C PHE A 214 20.29 -4.03 10.79
N ASN A 215 21.01 -4.69 11.70
CA ASN A 215 20.38 -5.59 12.66
C ASN A 215 19.45 -4.86 13.64
N LYS A 216 19.78 -3.64 14.08
CA LYS A 216 18.88 -2.82 14.91
C LYS A 216 17.61 -2.44 14.16
N ILE A 217 17.74 -1.98 12.92
CA ILE A 217 16.62 -1.61 12.04
C ILE A 217 15.74 -2.84 11.73
N LYS A 218 16.35 -3.98 11.44
CA LYS A 218 15.63 -5.23 11.17
C LYS A 218 14.86 -5.74 12.39
N LYS A 219 15.39 -5.56 13.61
CA LYS A 219 14.70 -5.95 14.86
C LYS A 219 13.38 -5.21 15.09
N ILE A 220 13.24 -3.98 14.56
CA ILE A 220 11.99 -3.23 14.62
C ILE A 220 11.06 -3.50 13.42
N GLY A 221 11.41 -4.47 12.56
CA GLY A 221 10.59 -4.91 11.42
C GLY A 221 10.82 -4.11 10.13
N ILE A 222 11.80 -3.22 10.11
CA ILE A 222 12.09 -2.34 8.97
C ILE A 222 13.23 -2.94 8.15
N ARG A 223 13.13 -2.83 6.82
CA ARG A 223 14.17 -3.30 5.90
C ARG A 223 15.09 -2.18 5.45
N VAL A 224 16.34 -2.51 5.17
CA VAL A 224 17.34 -1.54 4.71
C VAL A 224 17.65 -1.76 3.24
N ILE A 225 17.55 -0.69 2.46
CA ILE A 225 17.99 -0.61 1.06
C ILE A 225 19.22 0.29 1.05
N VAL A 226 20.33 -0.20 0.53
CA VAL A 226 21.58 0.59 0.47
C VAL A 226 21.61 1.43 -0.79
N ASP A 227 21.92 2.71 -0.64
CA ASP A 227 22.19 3.64 -1.73
C ASP A 227 23.69 3.61 -2.04
N LEU A 228 24.02 3.20 -3.26
CA LEU A 228 25.39 3.11 -3.75
C LEU A 228 25.62 4.11 -4.88
N ILE A 229 26.84 4.64 -4.96
CA ILE A 229 27.29 5.51 -6.04
C ILE A 229 28.37 4.73 -6.81
N PRO A 230 27.98 3.96 -7.85
CA PRO A 230 28.92 3.12 -8.58
C PRO A 230 29.90 3.90 -9.45
N ASN A 231 29.54 5.09 -9.95
CA ASN A 231 30.21 5.73 -11.08
C ASN A 231 31.68 6.09 -10.84
N TYR A 232 32.02 6.59 -9.65
CA TYR A 232 33.32 7.20 -9.40
C TYR A 232 33.87 6.87 -8.02
N VAL A 233 35.18 7.11 -7.86
CA VAL A 233 35.83 7.27 -6.55
C VAL A 233 36.52 8.62 -6.48
N PHE A 234 36.79 9.10 -5.27
CA PHE A 234 37.57 10.32 -5.12
C PHE A 234 39.03 10.12 -5.59
N THR A 235 39.68 11.17 -6.08
CA THR A 235 41.07 11.13 -6.56
C THR A 235 42.09 10.76 -5.48
N ASN A 236 41.74 10.84 -4.19
CA ASN A 236 42.56 10.35 -3.09
C ASN A 236 42.41 8.84 -2.84
N HIS A 237 41.48 8.16 -3.51
CA HIS A 237 41.26 6.72 -3.37
C HIS A 237 42.46 5.93 -3.88
N THR A 238 42.79 4.83 -3.22
CA THR A 238 43.97 3.99 -3.53
C THR A 238 44.00 3.57 -4.99
N TRP A 239 42.85 3.18 -5.55
CA TRP A 239 42.72 2.79 -6.95
C TRP A 239 43.13 3.90 -7.92
N PHE A 240 42.71 5.15 -7.66
CA PHE A 240 43.05 6.26 -8.54
C PHE A 240 44.53 6.59 -8.45
N VAL A 241 45.10 6.65 -7.24
CA VAL A 241 46.53 6.92 -7.04
C VAL A 241 47.40 5.86 -7.73
N GLN A 242 47.02 4.58 -7.64
CA GLN A 242 47.73 3.49 -8.31
C GLN A 242 47.54 3.54 -9.84
N SER A 243 46.33 3.84 -10.30
CA SER A 243 46.06 4.04 -11.72
C SER A 243 46.87 5.22 -12.26
N GLU A 244 46.91 6.36 -11.58
CA GLU A 244 47.67 7.54 -11.98
C GLU A 244 49.17 7.20 -12.15
N ASN A 245 49.71 6.32 -11.31
CA ASN A 245 51.08 5.81 -11.41
C ASN A 245 51.27 4.67 -12.43
N SER A 246 50.21 4.27 -13.15
CA SER A 246 50.20 3.13 -14.08
C SER A 246 50.63 1.81 -13.43
N THR A 247 50.21 1.59 -12.17
CA THR A 247 50.50 0.38 -11.41
C THR A 247 49.44 -0.69 -11.69
N GLU A 248 49.86 -1.87 -12.17
CA GLU A 248 48.98 -3.04 -12.30
C GLU A 248 48.46 -3.51 -10.92
N PRO A 249 47.20 -3.94 -10.80
CA PRO A 249 46.19 -4.12 -11.86
C PRO A 249 45.33 -2.87 -12.15
N TYR A 250 45.66 -1.72 -11.57
CA TYR A 250 44.81 -0.52 -11.53
C TYR A 250 44.92 0.37 -12.76
N THR A 251 45.90 0.13 -13.64
CA THR A 251 46.23 0.97 -14.82
C THR A 251 44.99 1.38 -15.64
N ASP A 252 44.05 0.45 -15.83
CA ASP A 252 42.85 0.63 -16.66
C ASP A 252 41.55 0.69 -15.85
N TYR A 253 41.63 0.99 -14.54
CA TYR A 253 40.44 1.11 -13.68
C TYR A 253 39.62 2.38 -13.97
N PHE A 254 40.24 3.38 -14.58
CA PHE A 254 39.64 4.68 -14.89
C PHE A 254 39.73 4.96 -16.38
N ILE A 255 38.94 5.91 -16.84
CA ILE A 255 38.88 6.31 -18.23
C ILE A 255 39.95 7.39 -18.47
N TRP A 256 41.01 7.00 -19.19
CA TRP A 256 42.13 7.87 -19.54
C TRP A 256 42.18 8.17 -21.04
N THR A 257 42.46 9.41 -21.40
CA THR A 257 42.69 9.85 -22.79
C THR A 257 43.92 10.74 -22.90
N LYS A 258 44.60 10.71 -24.06
CA LYS A 258 45.76 11.59 -24.33
C LYS A 258 45.35 13.00 -24.73
N GLU A 259 44.18 13.13 -25.35
CA GLU A 259 43.65 14.39 -25.86
C GLU A 259 42.39 14.76 -25.09
N GLN A 260 42.24 16.05 -24.77
CA GLN A 260 41.03 16.55 -24.14
C GLN A 260 39.89 16.59 -25.16
N PRO A 261 38.78 15.85 -24.95
CA PRO A 261 37.60 15.96 -25.82
C PRO A 261 37.02 17.37 -25.73
N ALA A 262 36.80 18.02 -26.88
CA ALA A 262 36.53 19.45 -26.95
C ALA A 262 35.11 19.88 -26.46
N ASN A 263 34.21 18.93 -26.22
CA ASN A 263 32.77 19.17 -26.03
C ASN A 263 32.12 18.37 -24.89
N TRP A 264 32.90 17.68 -24.05
CA TRP A 264 32.35 16.95 -22.91
C TRP A 264 32.27 17.84 -21.69
N VAL A 265 31.04 18.12 -21.26
CA VAL A 265 30.74 18.95 -20.08
C VAL A 265 30.24 18.05 -18.96
N SER A 266 30.73 18.29 -17.75
CA SER A 266 30.34 17.59 -16.52
C SER A 266 28.98 18.10 -16.01
N LYS A 267 28.34 17.37 -15.10
CA LYS A 267 27.09 17.78 -14.44
C LYS A 267 27.22 19.09 -13.65
N ILE A 268 28.44 19.47 -13.25
CA ILE A 268 28.73 20.74 -12.57
C ILE A 268 29.06 21.88 -13.55
N ASN A 269 28.83 21.69 -14.85
CA ASN A 269 29.07 22.68 -15.91
C ASN A 269 30.56 23.08 -16.05
N THR A 270 31.46 22.12 -15.81
CA THR A 270 32.91 22.25 -16.05
C THR A 270 33.34 21.28 -17.16
N PRO A 271 34.55 21.42 -17.76
CA PRO A 271 35.07 20.38 -18.65
C PRO A 271 35.10 19.03 -17.92
N ALA A 272 34.60 17.96 -18.54
CA ALA A 272 34.52 16.64 -17.90
C ALA A 272 35.88 15.91 -17.82
N PHE A 273 36.96 16.52 -18.31
CA PHE A 273 38.28 15.92 -18.36
C PHE A 273 39.32 16.84 -17.72
N THR A 274 40.08 16.28 -16.78
CA THR A 274 41.18 16.97 -16.09
C THR A 274 42.50 16.25 -16.36
N ARG A 275 43.56 17.02 -16.65
CA ARG A 275 44.89 16.47 -16.90
C ARG A 275 45.56 16.08 -15.60
N SER A 276 46.07 14.85 -15.53
CA SER A 276 47.00 14.44 -14.47
C SER A 276 48.43 14.85 -14.82
N ASP A 277 49.07 15.56 -13.90
CA ASP A 277 50.48 15.95 -14.02
C ASP A 277 51.44 14.75 -13.93
N LYS A 278 51.02 13.66 -13.27
CA LYS A 278 51.87 12.46 -13.15
C LYS A 278 51.75 11.55 -14.36
N ARG A 279 50.51 11.27 -14.79
CA ARG A 279 50.26 10.34 -15.90
C ARG A 279 50.37 11.00 -17.27
N GLN A 280 50.37 12.34 -17.33
CA GLN A 280 50.39 13.11 -18.58
C GLN A 280 49.21 12.74 -19.52
N MET A 281 48.08 12.38 -18.92
CA MET A 281 46.83 12.01 -19.58
C MET A 281 45.66 12.69 -18.86
N PHE A 282 44.55 12.83 -19.57
CA PHE A 282 43.30 13.33 -18.99
C PHE A 282 42.47 12.17 -18.45
N TYR A 283 41.89 12.34 -17.26
CA TYR A 283 40.91 11.42 -16.69
C TYR A 283 39.50 12.02 -16.76
N LEU A 284 38.49 11.17 -16.91
CA LEU A 284 37.08 11.56 -16.90
C LEU A 284 36.58 11.81 -15.47
N HIS A 285 35.80 12.88 -15.29
CA HIS A 285 35.03 13.18 -14.10
C HIS A 285 33.68 13.84 -14.47
N GLN A 286 32.57 13.13 -14.26
CA GLN A 286 31.25 13.59 -14.68
C GLN A 286 30.51 14.37 -13.59
N PHE A 287 30.82 14.16 -12.30
CA PHE A 287 29.99 14.63 -11.18
C PHE A 287 30.65 15.66 -10.26
N CYS A 288 31.97 15.61 -10.09
CA CYS A 288 32.72 16.60 -9.33
C CYS A 288 34.19 16.62 -9.78
N ASP A 289 34.93 17.70 -9.53
CA ASP A 289 36.32 17.84 -10.01
C ASP A 289 37.27 16.75 -9.51
N ASN A 290 37.02 16.26 -8.29
CA ASN A 290 37.81 15.21 -7.64
C ASN A 290 37.15 13.83 -7.70
N CYS A 291 36.14 13.63 -8.55
CA CYS A 291 35.37 12.40 -8.69
C CYS A 291 35.78 11.68 -9.98
N ALA A 292 36.80 10.82 -9.93
CA ALA A 292 37.29 10.13 -11.11
C ALA A 292 36.39 8.94 -11.47
N ASP A 293 35.84 8.94 -12.69
CA ASP A 293 34.93 7.92 -13.19
C ASP A 293 35.65 6.59 -13.46
N LEU A 294 35.04 5.51 -12.96
CA LEU A 294 35.51 4.14 -13.15
C LEU A 294 35.16 3.62 -14.54
N ASN A 295 36.05 2.80 -15.09
CA ASN A 295 35.88 2.18 -16.39
C ASN A 295 35.07 0.87 -16.28
N PHE A 296 33.76 0.93 -16.47
CA PHE A 296 32.89 -0.26 -16.43
C PHE A 296 32.96 -1.16 -17.69
N ASP A 297 33.71 -0.78 -18.74
CA ASP A 297 34.10 -1.73 -19.79
C ASP A 297 35.22 -2.68 -19.32
N ASN A 298 35.93 -2.35 -18.23
CA ASN A 298 36.95 -3.21 -17.65
C ASN A 298 36.31 -4.30 -16.77
N PRO A 299 36.46 -5.60 -17.09
CA PRO A 299 35.86 -6.67 -16.31
C PRO A 299 36.35 -6.72 -14.85
N LYS A 300 37.59 -6.26 -14.57
CA LYS A 300 38.12 -6.20 -13.19
C LYS A 300 37.35 -5.19 -12.34
N VAL A 301 36.91 -4.07 -12.92
CA VAL A 301 36.09 -3.05 -12.23
C VAL A 301 34.69 -3.60 -11.96
N VAL A 302 34.09 -4.26 -12.96
CA VAL A 302 32.78 -4.94 -12.79
C VAL A 302 32.84 -5.99 -11.68
N GLU A 303 33.91 -6.80 -11.64
CA GLU A 303 34.13 -7.78 -10.57
C GLU A 303 34.29 -7.14 -9.18
N LYS A 304 34.98 -6.00 -9.09
CA LYS A 304 35.08 -5.25 -7.82
C LYS A 304 33.71 -4.76 -7.36
N PHE A 305 32.89 -4.24 -8.26
CA PHE A 305 31.54 -3.81 -7.90
C PHE A 305 30.62 -4.99 -7.56
N ASP A 306 30.77 -6.14 -8.22
CA ASP A 306 30.08 -7.38 -7.81
C ASP A 306 30.41 -7.77 -6.36
N MET A 307 31.67 -7.59 -5.93
CA MET A 307 32.08 -7.83 -4.54
C MET A 307 31.43 -6.83 -3.58
N VAL A 308 31.29 -5.56 -3.97
CA VAL A 308 30.58 -4.53 -3.18
C VAL A 308 29.13 -4.95 -2.95
N LEU A 309 28.42 -5.32 -4.01
CA LEU A 309 27.02 -5.77 -3.91
C LEU A 309 26.90 -6.99 -2.98
N LYS A 310 27.77 -7.99 -3.14
CA LYS A 310 27.79 -9.18 -2.27
C LYS A 310 28.08 -8.83 -0.82
N ALA A 311 29.00 -7.90 -0.55
CA ALA A 311 29.35 -7.47 0.80
C ALA A 311 28.12 -6.87 1.50
N TRP A 312 27.43 -5.91 0.86
CA TRP A 312 26.26 -5.27 1.44
C TRP A 312 25.07 -6.22 1.60
N MET A 313 24.80 -7.06 0.61
CA MET A 313 23.73 -8.07 0.70
C MET A 313 24.02 -9.12 1.78
N GLY A 314 25.30 -9.49 1.97
CA GLY A 314 25.78 -10.38 3.04
C GLY A 314 25.79 -9.74 4.43
N ALA A 315 25.94 -8.41 4.52
CA ALA A 315 25.82 -7.65 5.76
C ALA A 315 24.38 -7.54 6.27
N GLY A 316 23.38 -7.86 5.43
CA GLY A 316 21.98 -7.90 5.82
C GLY A 316 21.08 -6.91 5.07
N ALA A 317 21.58 -6.22 4.04
CA ALA A 317 20.75 -5.39 3.19
C ALA A 317 19.62 -6.22 2.55
N SER A 318 18.45 -5.60 2.45
CA SER A 318 17.23 -6.14 1.83
C SER A 318 17.04 -5.64 0.39
N GLY A 319 17.92 -4.74 -0.06
CA GLY A 319 17.96 -4.28 -1.43
C GLY A 319 19.10 -3.29 -1.69
N VAL A 320 19.23 -2.90 -2.95
CA VAL A 320 20.22 -1.93 -3.44
C VAL A 320 19.52 -0.93 -4.35
N ARG A 321 19.87 0.35 -4.20
CA ARG A 321 19.54 1.41 -5.13
C ARG A 321 20.83 2.01 -5.68
N LEU A 322 20.95 2.05 -7.00
CA LEU A 322 22.12 2.62 -7.68
C LEU A 322 21.83 4.06 -8.07
N ASN A 323 22.71 4.98 -7.66
CA ASN A 323 22.64 6.37 -8.07
C ASN A 323 23.33 6.58 -9.42
N ASN A 324 22.75 7.40 -10.30
CA ASN A 324 23.33 7.86 -11.56
C ASN A 324 23.83 6.73 -12.47
N ALA A 325 23.11 5.61 -12.49
CA ALA A 325 23.50 4.41 -13.22
C ALA A 325 23.56 4.65 -14.73
N ARG A 326 22.80 5.62 -15.24
CA ARG A 326 22.83 5.98 -16.66
C ARG A 326 24.19 6.47 -17.18
N HIS A 327 25.04 6.99 -16.30
CA HIS A 327 26.37 7.54 -16.64
C HIS A 327 27.51 6.53 -16.48
N LEU A 328 27.22 5.25 -16.21
CA LEU A 328 28.25 4.25 -15.90
C LEU A 328 29.14 3.88 -17.07
N LEU A 329 28.60 3.97 -18.29
CA LEU A 329 29.29 3.60 -19.50
C LEU A 329 29.40 4.82 -20.39
N VAL A 330 30.55 4.97 -21.05
CA VAL A 330 30.80 6.06 -21.98
C VAL A 330 31.50 5.52 -23.23
N GLU A 331 31.24 6.14 -24.38
CA GLU A 331 31.93 5.86 -25.63
C GLU A 331 32.87 7.02 -25.96
N LEU A 332 34.17 6.81 -25.75
CA LEU A 332 35.21 7.75 -26.17
C LEU A 332 35.34 7.70 -27.70
N LEU A 333 34.58 8.55 -28.39
CA LEU A 333 34.78 8.79 -29.82
C LEU A 333 35.84 9.88 -30.02
N GLU A 334 36.65 9.75 -31.06
CA GLU A 334 37.60 10.80 -31.52
C GLU A 334 36.88 12.05 -32.10
N GLU A 335 35.59 12.22 -31.83
CA GLU A 335 34.74 13.17 -32.53
C GLU A 335 35.13 14.62 -32.26
N LYS A 336 35.64 15.26 -33.31
CA LYS A 336 35.80 16.72 -33.44
C LYS A 336 34.47 17.41 -33.75
N THR A 337 33.40 16.65 -33.97
CA THR A 337 32.08 17.12 -34.33
C THR A 337 31.27 17.49 -33.09
N ARG A 338 30.77 18.73 -33.06
CA ARG A 338 29.85 19.19 -32.02
C ARG A 338 28.57 18.36 -32.09
N VAL A 339 28.32 17.53 -31.08
CA VAL A 339 27.01 16.90 -30.87
C VAL A 339 25.97 18.01 -30.74
N GLY A 340 24.78 17.82 -31.33
CA GLY A 340 23.77 18.86 -31.47
C GLY A 340 23.28 19.47 -30.15
N ARG A 341 22.45 20.51 -30.26
CA ARG A 341 21.81 21.17 -29.12
C ARG A 341 20.81 20.22 -28.44
N GLY A 342 20.98 20.00 -27.14
CA GLY A 342 20.05 19.31 -26.26
C GLY A 342 18.74 20.07 -26.06
N SER A 343 17.84 19.52 -25.23
CA SER A 343 16.46 20.00 -25.08
C SER A 343 16.31 21.37 -24.42
N SER A 344 17.36 21.89 -23.78
CA SER A 344 17.30 23.19 -23.10
C SER A 344 17.57 24.34 -24.06
N VAL A 345 16.51 25.11 -24.36
CA VAL A 345 16.55 26.25 -25.29
C VAL A 345 17.30 27.45 -24.69
N ASP A 346 17.45 27.52 -23.37
CA ASP A 346 18.12 28.62 -22.66
C ASP A 346 19.54 28.29 -22.22
N ALA A 347 19.97 27.03 -22.36
CA ALA A 347 21.33 26.63 -22.04
C ALA A 347 22.32 27.12 -23.12
N ASP A 348 23.53 27.46 -22.68
CA ASP A 348 24.67 27.75 -23.55
C ASP A 348 25.65 26.58 -23.58
N HIS A 349 26.63 26.63 -24.48
CA HIS A 349 27.62 25.56 -24.68
C HIS A 349 28.47 25.21 -23.44
N MET A 350 28.46 26.02 -22.38
CA MET A 350 29.15 25.71 -21.12
C MET A 350 28.31 24.88 -20.16
N ARG A 351 26.99 24.79 -20.41
CA ARG A 351 26.06 24.05 -19.56
C ARG A 351 25.88 22.62 -20.05
N TYR A 352 25.76 21.69 -19.10
CA TYR A 352 25.47 20.28 -19.36
C TYR A 352 24.22 20.13 -20.24
N ASP A 353 23.12 20.77 -19.85
CA ASP A 353 21.81 20.68 -20.51
C ASP A 353 21.77 21.17 -21.97
N PHE A 354 22.82 21.87 -22.43
CA PHE A 354 22.95 22.29 -23.82
C PHE A 354 23.33 21.14 -24.75
N TRP A 355 23.95 20.08 -24.24
CA TRP A 355 24.47 19.00 -25.08
C TRP A 355 23.54 17.81 -25.12
N GLU A 356 23.52 17.11 -26.26
CA GLU A 356 22.85 15.82 -26.36
C GLU A 356 23.80 14.70 -25.88
N HIS A 357 23.46 14.04 -24.77
CA HIS A 357 24.33 13.09 -24.06
C HIS A 357 24.33 11.66 -24.62
N LYS A 358 24.31 11.50 -25.95
CA LYS A 358 24.21 10.20 -26.65
C LYS A 358 25.32 9.19 -26.30
N HIS A 359 26.55 9.67 -26.07
CA HIS A 359 27.72 8.82 -25.81
C HIS A 359 28.12 8.77 -24.34
N THR A 360 27.40 9.50 -23.48
CA THR A 360 27.72 9.63 -22.04
C THR A 360 26.58 9.15 -21.14
N THR A 361 25.41 8.83 -21.72
CA THR A 361 24.24 8.35 -20.97
C THR A 361 23.49 7.26 -21.73
N ASP A 362 22.83 6.37 -20.99
CA ASP A 362 21.85 5.38 -21.50
C ASP A 362 22.40 4.41 -22.56
N LEU A 363 23.70 4.10 -22.51
CA LEU A 363 24.31 3.18 -23.47
C LEU A 363 23.71 1.76 -23.40
N PRO A 364 23.53 1.04 -24.53
CA PRO A 364 22.81 -0.24 -24.57
C PRO A 364 23.39 -1.34 -23.64
N LYS A 365 24.72 -1.37 -23.49
CA LYS A 365 25.45 -2.31 -22.62
C LYS A 365 25.04 -2.19 -21.14
N LEU A 366 24.49 -1.06 -20.70
CA LEU A 366 24.04 -0.85 -19.34
C LEU A 366 22.99 -1.89 -18.91
N LYS A 367 22.14 -2.32 -19.85
CA LYS A 367 21.12 -3.35 -19.59
C LYS A 367 21.72 -4.66 -19.10
N GLU A 368 22.88 -5.06 -19.65
CA GLU A 368 23.55 -6.30 -19.27
C GLU A 368 24.17 -6.20 -17.87
N LEU A 369 24.77 -5.05 -17.54
CA LEU A 369 25.29 -4.76 -16.20
C LEU A 369 24.17 -4.78 -15.14
N LEU A 370 23.07 -4.07 -15.40
CA LEU A 370 21.92 -4.04 -14.50
C LEU A 370 21.29 -5.43 -14.33
N ALA A 371 21.19 -6.22 -15.40
CA ALA A 371 20.68 -7.59 -15.31
C ALA A 371 21.61 -8.51 -14.50
N ARG A 372 22.93 -8.35 -14.63
CA ARG A 372 23.94 -9.07 -13.82
C ARG A 372 23.78 -8.71 -12.34
N TRP A 373 23.70 -7.42 -12.01
CA TRP A 373 23.59 -6.96 -10.62
C TRP A 373 22.24 -7.29 -9.98
N SER A 374 21.15 -7.21 -10.74
CA SER A 374 19.82 -7.67 -10.30
C SER A 374 19.87 -9.13 -9.84
N LYS A 375 20.57 -10.01 -10.58
CA LYS A 375 20.77 -11.43 -10.18
C LYS A 375 21.58 -11.57 -8.89
N ILE A 376 22.59 -10.73 -8.67
CA ILE A 376 23.42 -10.76 -7.44
C ILE A 376 22.61 -10.29 -6.23
N VAL A 377 21.75 -9.30 -6.40
CA VAL A 377 20.92 -8.73 -5.33
C VAL A 377 19.73 -9.65 -5.00
N THR A 378 19.25 -10.42 -5.97
CA THR A 378 18.10 -11.32 -5.79
C THR A 378 18.42 -12.42 -4.77
N LYS A 379 17.59 -12.53 -3.72
CA LYS A 379 17.57 -13.65 -2.76
C LYS A 379 16.40 -14.59 -3.08
N GLU A 380 16.61 -15.89 -2.94
CA GLU A 380 15.53 -16.88 -3.14
C GLU A 380 14.53 -16.91 -1.98
N SER A 381 14.97 -16.58 -0.76
CA SER A 381 14.16 -16.71 0.46
C SER A 381 13.18 -15.56 0.69
N GLU A 382 13.51 -14.34 0.23
CA GLU A 382 12.71 -13.13 0.47
C GLU A 382 12.79 -12.19 -0.74
N PRO A 383 11.72 -11.45 -1.07
CA PRO A 383 11.75 -10.48 -2.16
C PRO A 383 12.69 -9.31 -1.81
N THR A 384 13.65 -9.05 -2.69
CA THR A 384 14.66 -7.99 -2.54
C THR A 384 14.39 -6.82 -3.47
N VAL A 385 14.84 -5.63 -3.06
CA VAL A 385 14.74 -4.43 -3.91
C VAL A 385 16.00 -4.25 -4.74
N PHE A 386 15.86 -4.06 -6.05
CA PHE A 386 16.94 -3.58 -6.91
C PHE A 386 16.38 -2.47 -7.81
N THR A 387 16.84 -1.25 -7.59
CA THR A 387 16.26 -0.07 -8.25
C THR A 387 17.31 1.00 -8.53
N LEU A 388 16.92 2.08 -9.21
CA LEU A 388 17.80 3.17 -9.62
C LEU A 388 17.33 4.50 -9.03
N LYS A 389 18.26 5.43 -8.78
CA LYS A 389 17.98 6.83 -8.49
C LYS A 389 18.75 7.67 -9.51
N GLU A 390 18.03 8.52 -10.23
CA GLU A 390 18.59 9.37 -11.26
C GLU A 390 18.37 10.84 -10.91
N ASP A 391 19.41 11.66 -11.08
CA ASP A 391 19.33 13.09 -10.85
C ASP A 391 18.74 13.80 -12.10
N GLY A 392 17.49 14.26 -11.98
CA GLY A 392 16.81 15.09 -12.99
C GLY A 392 15.39 14.61 -13.34
N SER A 393 14.67 15.43 -14.12
CA SER A 393 13.27 15.24 -14.50
C SER A 393 13.00 14.11 -15.51
N LEU A 394 14.01 13.32 -15.88
CA LEU A 394 13.86 12.15 -16.76
C LEU A 394 14.57 10.91 -16.21
N PRO A 395 13.83 10.02 -15.52
CA PRO A 395 14.11 8.56 -15.48
C PRO A 395 13.76 7.86 -16.79
N ASP A 396 13.14 8.60 -17.70
CA ASP A 396 12.16 8.04 -18.61
C ASP A 396 12.79 7.26 -19.77
N LEU A 397 14.07 7.42 -20.11
CA LEU A 397 14.60 6.74 -21.30
C LEU A 397 14.93 5.26 -21.06
N ILE A 398 15.66 4.92 -19.99
CA ILE A 398 16.02 3.53 -19.71
C ILE A 398 14.79 2.74 -19.24
N LEU A 399 13.95 3.36 -18.40
CA LEU A 399 12.81 2.68 -17.81
C LEU A 399 11.63 2.51 -18.77
N LEU A 400 11.35 3.49 -19.64
CA LEU A 400 10.23 3.37 -20.58
C LEU A 400 10.57 2.53 -21.82
N ASN A 401 11.83 2.49 -22.26
CA ASN A 401 12.19 1.82 -23.53
C ASN A 401 12.52 0.33 -23.40
N HIS A 402 12.87 -0.20 -22.23
CA HIS A 402 13.57 -1.49 -22.14
C HIS A 402 12.87 -2.66 -21.44
N ASN A 403 11.56 -2.59 -21.17
CA ASN A 403 10.78 -3.65 -20.51
C ASN A 403 11.49 -4.17 -19.23
N VAL A 404 11.37 -3.38 -18.17
CA VAL A 404 12.27 -3.37 -17.00
C VAL A 404 11.97 -4.48 -15.99
N SER A 405 11.91 -5.73 -16.42
CA SER A 405 11.66 -6.88 -15.52
C SER A 405 12.78 -7.11 -14.47
N MET A 406 13.94 -6.48 -14.65
CA MET A 406 15.08 -6.59 -13.75
C MET A 406 15.03 -5.64 -12.54
N LEU A 407 14.36 -4.50 -12.65
CA LEU A 407 14.21 -3.57 -11.53
C LEU A 407 12.93 -3.90 -10.77
N ARG A 408 13.04 -3.96 -9.45
CA ARG A 408 11.97 -4.39 -8.56
C ARG A 408 12.02 -3.58 -7.26
N PRO A 409 11.03 -2.73 -6.99
CA PRO A 409 10.10 -2.14 -7.97
C PRO A 409 10.84 -1.15 -8.89
N PRO A 410 10.25 -0.79 -10.05
CA PRO A 410 10.76 0.32 -10.84
C PRO A 410 10.70 1.61 -10.01
N SER A 411 11.79 2.38 -9.95
CA SER A 411 11.78 3.70 -9.31
C SER A 411 11.59 4.76 -10.37
N ALA A 412 10.75 5.76 -10.09
CA ALA A 412 10.67 6.98 -10.88
C ALA A 412 11.62 8.04 -10.31
N ALA A 413 11.85 9.11 -11.07
CA ALA A 413 12.51 10.31 -10.58
C ALA A 413 11.56 10.98 -9.61
N PRO A 414 12.13 11.78 -8.70
CA PRO A 414 11.35 12.77 -8.00
C PRO A 414 10.50 13.60 -8.98
N VAL A 415 9.19 13.61 -8.77
CA VAL A 415 8.25 14.40 -9.57
C VAL A 415 8.05 15.74 -8.85
N PRO A 416 8.50 16.85 -9.46
CA PRO A 416 8.26 18.16 -8.89
C PRO A 416 6.78 18.53 -9.00
N VAL A 417 6.22 18.95 -7.88
CA VAL A 417 4.87 19.49 -7.77
C VAL A 417 4.85 20.87 -8.44
N THR A 418 3.84 21.11 -9.28
CA THR A 418 3.62 22.40 -9.95
C THR A 418 2.21 22.89 -9.70
N GLU A 419 1.99 24.21 -9.78
CA GLU A 419 0.65 24.81 -9.64
C GLU A 419 -0.31 24.35 -10.77
N ASP A 420 0.22 24.02 -11.96
CA ASP A 420 -0.55 23.38 -13.04
C ASP A 420 -0.85 21.90 -12.69
N ALA A 421 -2.10 21.65 -12.28
CA ALA A 421 -2.57 20.33 -11.86
C ALA A 421 -2.72 19.35 -13.04
N ASP A 422 -3.05 19.83 -14.24
CA ASP A 422 -3.18 18.99 -15.44
C ASP A 422 -1.80 18.46 -15.86
N ALA A 423 -0.80 19.32 -15.91
CA ALA A 423 0.58 18.92 -16.18
C ALA A 423 1.13 17.97 -15.10
N LEU A 424 0.80 18.21 -13.83
CA LEU A 424 1.19 17.34 -12.72
C LEU A 424 0.53 15.95 -12.82
N ALA A 425 -0.78 15.89 -13.07
CA ALA A 425 -1.50 14.63 -13.24
C ALA A 425 -0.98 13.82 -14.43
N SER A 426 -0.67 14.48 -15.55
CA SER A 426 -0.03 13.85 -16.71
C SER A 426 1.34 13.26 -16.38
N ARG A 427 2.19 13.98 -15.64
CA ARG A 427 3.49 13.48 -15.20
C ARG A 427 3.36 12.28 -14.27
N ILE A 428 2.44 12.32 -13.31
CA ILE A 428 2.18 11.17 -12.41
C ILE A 428 1.67 9.98 -13.22
N ASN A 429 0.66 10.15 -14.08
CA ASN A 429 0.14 9.04 -14.90
C ASN A 429 1.19 8.44 -15.83
N LYS A 430 2.15 9.23 -16.32
CA LYS A 430 3.27 8.72 -17.13
C LYS A 430 4.25 7.88 -16.31
N THR A 431 4.44 8.19 -15.02
CA THR A 431 5.34 7.43 -14.13
C THR A 431 4.66 6.19 -13.54
N LEU A 432 3.33 6.16 -13.46
CA LEU A 432 2.55 5.03 -12.98
C LEU A 432 2.61 3.84 -13.97
N GLY A 433 3.61 2.98 -13.80
CA GLY A 433 3.74 1.67 -14.45
C GLY A 433 3.29 0.52 -13.54
N SER A 434 4.11 -0.54 -13.42
CA SER A 434 3.90 -1.64 -12.47
C SER A 434 4.31 -1.24 -11.05
N TRP A 435 3.39 -0.59 -10.32
CA TRP A 435 3.52 -0.14 -8.91
C TRP A 435 4.92 0.39 -8.55
N PRO A 436 5.30 1.57 -9.04
CA PRO A 436 6.65 2.10 -8.88
C PRO A 436 6.92 2.63 -7.46
N ILE A 437 8.19 2.88 -7.14
CA ILE A 437 8.55 3.83 -6.09
C ILE A 437 8.43 5.23 -6.68
N LEU A 438 7.69 6.09 -5.98
CA LEU A 438 7.43 7.46 -6.41
C LEU A 438 7.74 8.43 -5.27
N GLN A 439 8.54 9.44 -5.56
CA GLN A 439 8.79 10.57 -4.68
C GLN A 439 8.16 11.81 -5.28
N LEU A 440 7.33 12.51 -4.52
CA LEU A 440 6.85 13.85 -4.87
C LEU A 440 7.69 14.87 -4.13
N THR A 441 8.13 15.91 -4.82
CA THR A 441 8.99 16.95 -4.24
C THR A 441 8.36 18.33 -4.42
N ASP A 442 8.39 19.12 -3.34
CA ASP A 442 8.08 20.55 -3.32
C ASP A 442 9.22 21.29 -2.59
N THR A 443 9.29 22.62 -2.67
CA THR A 443 10.40 23.44 -2.15
C THR A 443 10.62 23.30 -0.64
N ASN A 444 9.61 22.86 0.11
CA ASN A 444 9.60 22.86 1.58
C ASN A 444 9.52 21.46 2.21
N ASP A 445 9.52 20.38 1.41
CA ASP A 445 9.29 19.01 1.89
C ASP A 445 8.05 18.89 2.80
N ASP A 446 6.92 19.41 2.32
CA ASP A 446 5.69 19.55 3.10
C ASP A 446 5.05 18.19 3.45
N ARG A 447 4.52 18.08 4.68
CA ARG A 447 3.82 16.88 5.20
C ARG A 447 2.47 16.65 4.52
N GLU A 448 1.87 17.73 4.05
CA GLU A 448 0.63 17.77 3.28
C GLU A 448 0.77 16.92 2.02
N LEU A 449 1.93 17.02 1.36
CA LEU A 449 2.25 16.24 0.18
C LEU A 449 2.42 14.75 0.51
N ALA A 450 3.01 14.42 1.66
CA ALA A 450 3.11 13.03 2.12
C ALA A 450 1.72 12.39 2.31
N SER A 451 0.74 13.16 2.80
CA SER A 451 -0.65 12.71 2.95
C SER A 451 -1.29 12.37 1.61
N PHE A 452 -1.03 13.17 0.57
CA PHE A 452 -1.49 12.87 -0.80
C PHE A 452 -0.79 11.64 -1.37
N ALA A 453 0.53 11.55 -1.19
CA ALA A 453 1.35 10.46 -1.70
C ALA A 453 0.94 9.08 -1.15
N MET A 454 0.38 9.00 0.06
CA MET A 454 -0.07 7.73 0.66
C MET A 454 -1.13 6.99 -0.17
N LEU A 455 -1.99 7.72 -0.89
CA LEU A 455 -3.10 7.15 -1.67
C LEU A 455 -2.70 6.82 -3.12
N LEU A 456 -1.53 7.27 -3.57
CA LEU A 456 -1.05 6.97 -4.92
C LEU A 456 -0.88 5.46 -5.13
N PRO A 457 -1.10 4.94 -6.35
CA PRO A 457 -0.89 3.54 -6.71
C PRO A 457 0.61 3.22 -6.90
N ALA A 458 1.40 3.58 -5.89
CA ALA A 458 2.85 3.50 -5.85
C ALA A 458 3.32 3.20 -4.41
N ALA A 459 4.59 2.86 -4.24
CA ALA A 459 5.27 2.89 -2.96
C ALA A 459 5.77 4.34 -2.73
N PRO A 460 5.17 5.10 -1.79
CA PRO A 460 5.57 6.48 -1.57
C PRO A 460 6.95 6.50 -0.91
N LEU A 461 7.89 7.21 -1.53
CA LEU A 461 9.18 7.53 -0.95
C LEU A 461 9.10 8.91 -0.28
N LEU A 462 9.31 8.94 1.03
CA LEU A 462 9.25 10.15 1.86
C LEU A 462 10.62 10.51 2.43
N ASN A 463 10.78 11.77 2.84
CA ASN A 463 11.90 12.22 3.66
C ASN A 463 11.53 12.08 5.15
N ILE A 464 12.53 11.89 6.02
CA ILE A 464 12.31 11.75 7.47
C ILE A 464 11.58 12.98 8.06
N LYS A 465 11.86 14.18 7.54
CA LYS A 465 11.23 15.44 7.94
C LYS A 465 9.71 15.44 7.71
N GLN A 466 9.23 14.76 6.67
CA GLN A 466 7.79 14.63 6.37
C GLN A 466 7.04 13.74 7.37
N LEU A 467 7.78 12.89 8.11
CA LEU A 467 7.22 12.06 9.18
C LEU A 467 7.22 12.77 10.53
N SER A 468 8.09 13.77 10.72
CA SER A 468 8.17 14.50 11.98
C SER A 468 6.81 15.15 12.30
N ALA A 469 6.33 14.93 13.52
CA ALA A 469 5.00 15.30 13.95
C ALA A 469 5.04 16.02 15.29
N ASP A 470 4.14 16.99 15.47
CA ASP A 470 3.68 17.34 16.80
C ASP A 470 3.07 16.09 17.44
N GLU A 471 3.36 15.84 18.73
CA GLU A 471 3.02 14.60 19.46
C GLU A 471 1.54 14.17 19.34
N ASN A 472 0.63 15.10 19.03
CA ASN A 472 -0.81 14.87 18.95
C ASN A 472 -1.35 14.59 17.53
N ASP A 473 -0.56 14.69 16.46
CA ASP A 473 -1.10 14.52 15.10
C ASP A 473 -0.98 13.10 14.55
N THR A 474 -2.08 12.36 14.59
CA THR A 474 -2.22 10.99 14.07
C THR A 474 -2.64 10.92 12.60
N SER A 475 -2.77 12.06 11.90
CA SER A 475 -3.30 12.12 10.52
C SER A 475 -2.58 11.17 9.56
N LEU A 476 -1.25 11.23 9.49
CA LEU A 476 -0.47 10.41 8.57
C LEU A 476 -0.50 8.92 8.97
N LEU A 477 -0.52 8.62 10.28
CA LEU A 477 -0.61 7.23 10.78
C LEU A 477 -1.92 6.56 10.35
N ASP A 478 -3.03 7.29 10.40
CA ASP A 478 -4.33 6.81 9.93
C ASP A 478 -4.29 6.47 8.43
N LEU A 479 -3.57 7.26 7.61
CA LEU A 479 -3.39 7.00 6.18
C LEU A 479 -2.50 5.78 5.91
N VAL A 480 -1.45 5.58 6.71
CA VAL A 480 -0.61 4.38 6.60
C VAL A 480 -1.43 3.13 6.90
N ASN A 481 -2.28 3.16 7.93
CA ASN A 481 -3.19 2.04 8.22
C ASN A 481 -4.18 1.80 7.06
N LEU A 482 -4.67 2.89 6.44
CA LEU A 482 -5.60 2.83 5.32
C LEU A 482 -5.03 2.08 4.11
N ARG A 483 -3.73 2.17 3.83
CA ARG A 483 -3.10 1.51 2.66
C ARG A 483 -3.31 0.00 2.60
N SER A 484 -3.53 -0.64 3.75
CA SER A 484 -3.82 -2.07 3.83
C SER A 484 -5.23 -2.44 3.33
N ASP A 485 -6.12 -1.47 3.16
CA ASP A 485 -7.48 -1.68 2.66
C ASP A 485 -7.48 -2.23 1.22
N ALA A 486 -8.48 -3.05 0.88
CA ALA A 486 -8.59 -3.68 -0.43
C ALA A 486 -8.69 -2.68 -1.59
N SER A 487 -9.30 -1.50 -1.36
CA SER A 487 -9.43 -0.44 -2.37
C SER A 487 -8.09 0.26 -2.64
N LEU A 488 -7.21 0.39 -1.63
CA LEU A 488 -5.89 1.00 -1.79
C LEU A 488 -4.82 -0.01 -2.23
N SER A 489 -4.92 -1.27 -1.84
CA SER A 489 -3.93 -2.30 -2.19
C SER A 489 -4.18 -2.94 -3.55
N HIS A 490 -5.44 -3.18 -3.91
CA HIS A 490 -5.84 -3.93 -5.12
C HIS A 490 -6.96 -3.27 -5.92
N GLY A 491 -7.39 -2.07 -5.54
CA GLY A 491 -8.41 -1.33 -6.25
C GLY A 491 -7.90 -0.66 -7.52
N GLU A 492 -8.85 -0.25 -8.35
CA GLU A 492 -8.65 0.65 -9.47
C GLU A 492 -8.21 2.03 -8.97
N HIS A 493 -7.65 2.83 -9.87
CA HIS A 493 -7.18 4.16 -9.55
C HIS A 493 -7.45 5.14 -10.68
N HIS A 494 -7.59 6.41 -10.32
CA HIS A 494 -7.68 7.51 -11.25
C HIS A 494 -6.98 8.73 -10.66
N VAL A 495 -5.93 9.19 -11.35
CA VAL A 495 -5.23 10.43 -11.01
C VAL A 495 -5.54 11.45 -12.09
N ALA A 496 -6.13 12.57 -11.70
CA ALA A 496 -6.56 13.61 -12.63
C ALA A 496 -6.52 14.99 -11.96
N ALA A 497 -6.60 16.04 -12.77
CA ALA A 497 -6.90 17.36 -12.27
C ALA A 497 -8.42 17.47 -12.00
N ALA A 498 -8.80 18.22 -10.97
CA ALA A 498 -10.18 18.51 -10.63
C ALA A 498 -10.48 20.01 -10.74
N PRO A 499 -11.67 20.39 -11.22
CA PRO A 499 -12.07 21.78 -11.30
C PRO A 499 -12.34 22.36 -9.91
N ALA A 500 -12.02 23.64 -9.74
CA ALA A 500 -12.39 24.41 -8.57
C ALA A 500 -13.55 25.36 -8.91
N ARG A 501 -14.55 25.50 -8.03
CA ARG A 501 -15.71 26.39 -8.27
C ARG A 501 -15.33 27.87 -8.33
N ASN A 502 -14.30 28.24 -7.57
CA ASN A 502 -13.83 29.61 -7.42
C ASN A 502 -12.66 29.96 -8.36
N ALA A 503 -12.28 29.06 -9.27
CA ALA A 503 -11.24 29.30 -10.28
C ALA A 503 -11.72 28.86 -11.68
N SER A 504 -11.19 29.48 -12.73
CA SER A 504 -11.50 29.13 -14.11
C SER A 504 -10.71 27.92 -14.63
N GLU A 505 -9.59 27.60 -13.98
CA GLU A 505 -8.68 26.52 -14.36
C GLU A 505 -8.75 25.37 -13.33
N ASN A 506 -8.35 24.17 -13.74
CA ASN A 506 -8.22 23.03 -12.84
C ASN A 506 -7.03 23.26 -11.89
N GLY A 507 -7.31 23.78 -10.69
CA GLY A 507 -6.29 24.11 -9.71
C GLY A 507 -5.97 23.00 -8.72
N LEU A 508 -6.67 21.86 -8.78
CA LEU A 508 -6.58 20.77 -7.79
C LEU A 508 -6.16 19.47 -8.45
N ILE A 509 -5.37 18.65 -7.75
CA ILE A 509 -5.07 17.29 -8.18
C ILE A 509 -5.77 16.28 -7.28
N VAL A 510 -6.35 15.27 -7.91
CA VAL A 510 -7.09 14.20 -7.23
C VAL A 510 -6.48 12.84 -7.53
N CYS A 511 -6.45 11.98 -6.53
CA CYS A 511 -6.15 10.56 -6.67
C CYS A 511 -7.27 9.75 -6.04
N ALA A 512 -8.17 9.22 -6.87
CA ALA A 512 -9.26 8.35 -6.46
C ALA A 512 -8.85 6.88 -6.57
N ARG A 513 -9.26 6.07 -5.58
CA ARG A 513 -8.95 4.65 -5.45
C ARG A 513 -10.21 3.90 -5.01
N TRP A 514 -10.63 2.88 -5.74
CA TRP A 514 -11.85 2.15 -5.40
C TRP A 514 -11.77 0.69 -5.82
N LYS A 515 -12.61 -0.13 -5.18
CA LYS A 515 -12.86 -1.50 -5.58
C LYS A 515 -14.35 -1.78 -5.44
N GLU A 516 -14.91 -2.51 -6.40
CA GLU A 516 -16.33 -2.87 -6.34
C GLU A 516 -16.67 -3.57 -5.01
N GLY A 517 -17.79 -3.17 -4.40
CA GLY A 517 -18.26 -3.69 -3.11
C GLY A 517 -17.48 -3.22 -1.88
N HIS A 518 -16.49 -2.33 -2.04
CA HIS A 518 -15.69 -1.76 -0.96
C HIS A 518 -15.83 -0.23 -0.94
N THR A 519 -15.40 0.40 0.14
CA THR A 519 -15.33 1.86 0.26
C THR A 519 -14.26 2.42 -0.68
N GLY A 520 -14.61 3.43 -1.46
CA GLY A 520 -13.67 4.21 -2.25
C GLY A 520 -13.01 5.31 -1.41
N TYR A 521 -11.77 5.63 -1.72
CA TYR A 521 -11.00 6.71 -1.09
C TYR A 521 -10.49 7.66 -2.16
N MET A 522 -10.39 8.94 -1.82
CA MET A 522 -9.82 9.94 -2.71
C MET A 522 -9.01 10.96 -1.93
N ALA A 523 -7.77 11.19 -2.36
CA ALA A 523 -6.96 12.30 -1.89
C ALA A 523 -7.11 13.48 -2.85
N VAL A 524 -7.33 14.67 -2.31
CA VAL A 524 -7.43 15.94 -3.02
C VAL A 524 -6.33 16.84 -2.49
N TYR A 525 -5.41 17.25 -3.36
CA TYR A 525 -4.32 18.16 -3.00
C TYR A 525 -4.43 19.46 -3.79
N ASN A 526 -4.21 20.57 -3.09
CA ASN A 526 -4.18 21.90 -3.66
C ASN A 526 -2.72 22.39 -3.81
N PRO A 527 -2.12 22.30 -5.01
CA PRO A 527 -0.77 22.83 -5.24
C PRO A 527 -0.71 24.37 -5.27
N SER A 528 -1.86 25.05 -5.39
CA SER A 528 -1.91 26.51 -5.52
C SER A 528 -1.70 27.22 -4.17
N ARG A 529 -1.47 28.53 -4.25
CA ARG A 529 -1.30 29.43 -3.09
C ARG A 529 -2.63 30.00 -2.59
N GLN A 530 -3.75 29.65 -3.21
CA GLN A 530 -5.07 30.15 -2.86
C GLN A 530 -5.93 29.01 -2.35
N ASP A 531 -6.91 29.34 -1.51
CA ASP A 531 -7.88 28.36 -1.04
C ASP A 531 -8.88 28.06 -2.16
N LEU A 532 -9.08 26.78 -2.46
CA LEU A 532 -9.91 26.34 -3.57
C LEU A 532 -11.10 25.50 -3.08
N HIS A 533 -12.24 25.66 -3.75
CA HIS A 533 -13.43 24.85 -3.50
C HIS A 533 -13.54 23.76 -4.58
N ALA A 534 -13.20 22.53 -4.23
CA ALA A 534 -13.15 21.39 -5.13
C ALA A 534 -14.55 20.93 -5.55
N ASN A 535 -14.76 20.75 -6.86
CA ASN A 535 -15.90 20.02 -7.40
C ASN A 535 -15.49 18.60 -7.79
N LEU A 536 -15.78 17.65 -6.90
CA LEU A 536 -15.34 16.26 -6.99
C LEU A 536 -16.28 15.37 -7.81
N THR A 537 -17.47 15.87 -8.18
CA THR A 537 -18.42 15.14 -9.03
C THR A 537 -17.91 14.94 -10.46
N ALA A 538 -16.88 15.71 -10.85
CA ALA A 538 -16.19 15.54 -12.14
C ALA A 538 -15.34 14.26 -12.21
N VAL A 539 -15.02 13.65 -11.06
CA VAL A 539 -14.22 12.43 -10.98
C VAL A 539 -15.11 11.20 -11.21
N PRO A 540 -14.71 10.23 -12.05
CA PRO A 540 -15.49 9.02 -12.30
C PRO A 540 -15.82 8.25 -11.02
N SER A 541 -17.01 7.63 -10.98
CA SER A 541 -17.46 6.77 -9.89
C SER A 541 -17.64 7.47 -8.51
N VAL A 542 -17.55 8.80 -8.42
CA VAL A 542 -17.74 9.56 -7.18
C VAL A 542 -19.22 9.99 -7.03
N PRO A 543 -19.88 9.71 -5.89
CA PRO A 543 -21.24 10.14 -5.62
C PRO A 543 -21.34 11.63 -5.26
N GLY A 544 -22.56 12.18 -5.30
CA GLY A 544 -22.82 13.58 -4.91
C GLY A 544 -22.59 13.88 -3.42
N THR A 545 -22.51 12.86 -2.58
CA THR A 545 -22.22 12.99 -1.13
C THR A 545 -21.03 12.14 -0.75
N ILE A 546 -20.08 12.73 -0.04
CA ILE A 546 -18.83 12.09 0.40
C ILE A 546 -18.65 12.29 1.90
N THR A 547 -17.71 11.57 2.51
CA THR A 547 -17.36 11.72 3.91
C THR A 547 -15.91 12.16 4.04
N ILE A 548 -15.64 13.17 4.87
CA ILE A 548 -14.25 13.54 5.16
C ILE A 548 -13.62 12.44 6.03
N GLN A 549 -12.58 11.78 5.51
CA GLN A 549 -11.93 10.66 6.19
C GLN A 549 -10.73 11.13 7.02
N ASN A 550 -9.89 11.98 6.43
CA ASN A 550 -8.66 12.50 7.01
C ASN A 550 -8.33 13.86 6.42
N VAL A 551 -7.66 14.71 7.18
CA VAL A 551 -7.28 16.08 6.81
C VAL A 551 -5.86 16.35 7.27
N SER A 552 -5.08 17.01 6.42
CA SER A 552 -3.72 17.41 6.78
C SER A 552 -3.74 18.51 7.87
N PRO A 553 -2.62 18.74 8.60
CA PRO A 553 -2.55 19.75 9.65
C PRO A 553 -3.00 21.14 9.21
N ALA A 554 -2.54 21.60 8.04
CA ALA A 554 -2.95 22.89 7.47
C ALA A 554 -4.48 23.03 7.33
N VAL A 555 -5.17 21.95 6.94
CA VAL A 555 -6.64 21.94 6.80
C VAL A 555 -7.33 22.04 8.16
N LYS A 556 -6.79 21.40 9.20
CA LYS A 556 -7.35 21.44 10.57
C LYS A 556 -7.33 22.85 11.18
N LEU A 557 -6.39 23.70 10.76
CA LEU A 557 -6.27 25.07 11.25
C LEU A 557 -7.34 26.00 10.65
N VAL A 558 -7.76 25.72 9.41
CA VAL A 558 -8.67 26.59 8.64
C VAL A 558 -10.11 26.08 8.68
N THR A 559 -10.31 24.77 8.86
CA THR A 559 -11.62 24.13 8.74
C THR A 559 -12.01 23.37 10.01
N ASN A 560 -13.31 23.30 10.27
CA ASN A 560 -13.89 22.45 11.32
C ASN A 560 -14.28 21.06 10.79
N TYR A 561 -13.53 20.54 9.81
CA TYR A 561 -13.83 19.25 9.23
C TYR A 561 -13.68 18.14 10.27
N THR A 562 -14.77 17.39 10.41
CA THR A 562 -14.90 16.18 11.22
C THR A 562 -15.37 15.06 10.30
N LYS A 563 -15.40 13.80 10.76
CA LYS A 563 -15.85 12.63 9.98
C LYS A 563 -17.35 12.66 9.68
N ASN A 564 -17.78 13.64 8.91
CA ASN A 564 -19.16 13.96 8.57
C ASN A 564 -19.35 13.97 7.05
N TYR A 565 -20.61 13.86 6.63
CA TYR A 565 -20.99 13.99 5.23
C TYR A 565 -20.81 15.42 4.73
N GLN A 566 -20.23 15.55 3.53
CA GLN A 566 -20.07 16.81 2.80
C GLN A 566 -20.60 16.65 1.37
N PRO A 567 -21.17 17.70 0.77
CA PRO A 567 -21.46 17.73 -0.66
C PRO A 567 -20.18 17.58 -1.47
N ALA A 568 -20.17 16.69 -2.47
CA ALA A 568 -19.01 16.46 -3.32
C ALA A 568 -18.70 17.65 -4.25
N GLU A 569 -19.70 18.50 -4.50
CA GLU A 569 -19.56 19.69 -5.35
C GLU A 569 -18.77 20.83 -4.71
N ASP A 570 -18.62 20.81 -3.38
CA ASP A 570 -18.12 21.96 -2.63
C ASP A 570 -17.31 21.53 -1.41
N VAL A 571 -16.03 21.20 -1.64
CA VAL A 571 -15.07 20.88 -0.58
C VAL A 571 -13.97 21.92 -0.56
N LEU A 572 -13.84 22.64 0.56
CA LEU A 572 -12.76 23.60 0.77
C LEU A 572 -11.43 22.86 0.96
N VAL A 573 -10.47 23.12 0.09
CA VAL A 573 -9.09 22.64 0.17
C VAL A 573 -8.18 23.86 0.23
N PRO A 574 -7.70 24.23 1.44
CA PRO A 574 -6.77 25.34 1.61
C PRO A 574 -5.50 25.22 0.77
N ALA A 575 -4.81 26.34 0.56
CA ALA A 575 -3.55 26.38 -0.16
C ALA A 575 -2.52 25.36 0.37
N LYS A 576 -1.78 24.70 -0.53
CA LYS A 576 -0.74 23.70 -0.21
C LYS A 576 -1.18 22.57 0.73
N SER A 577 -2.46 22.21 0.75
CA SER A 577 -3.00 21.26 1.72
C SER A 577 -3.67 20.04 1.08
N THR A 578 -3.86 18.97 1.87
CA THR A 578 -4.48 17.71 1.40
C THR A 578 -5.70 17.36 2.24
N VAL A 579 -6.79 17.04 1.55
CA VAL A 579 -8.01 16.45 2.13
C VAL A 579 -8.19 15.05 1.58
N VAL A 580 -8.44 14.08 2.47
CA VAL A 580 -8.75 12.70 2.09
C VAL A 580 -10.20 12.41 2.43
N VAL A 581 -10.93 11.93 1.44
CA VAL A 581 -12.37 11.64 1.54
C VAL A 581 -12.63 10.17 1.27
N SER A 582 -13.71 9.65 1.84
CA SER A 582 -14.24 8.32 1.58
C SER A 582 -15.63 8.41 0.95
N TYR A 583 -15.95 7.45 0.10
CA TYR A 583 -17.21 7.42 -0.64
C TYR A 583 -17.62 5.99 -1.02
N VAL A 584 -18.89 5.81 -1.37
CA VAL A 584 -19.37 4.54 -1.93
C VAL A 584 -19.33 4.65 -3.45
N PRO A 585 -18.52 3.83 -4.16
CA PRO A 585 -18.39 3.94 -5.61
C PRO A 585 -19.71 3.66 -6.32
N ILE A 586 -20.08 4.52 -7.27
CA ILE A 586 -21.26 4.30 -8.12
C ILE A 586 -20.86 3.39 -9.28
N LYS A 587 -21.67 2.36 -9.58
CA LYS A 587 -21.52 1.59 -10.82
C LYS A 587 -21.85 2.49 -12.00
N HIS A 588 -20.86 2.77 -12.85
CA HIS A 588 -21.16 3.17 -14.21
C HIS A 588 -21.80 1.98 -14.92
N GLU A 589 -23.08 2.06 -15.25
CA GLU A 589 -23.63 1.22 -16.33
C GLU A 589 -22.71 1.42 -17.54
N LYS A 590 -22.05 0.34 -17.99
CA LYS A 590 -21.38 0.34 -19.28
C LYS A 590 -22.44 0.78 -20.29
N ARG A 591 -22.37 2.03 -20.77
CA ARG A 591 -22.95 2.37 -22.06
C ARG A 591 -22.20 1.52 -23.07
N GLU A 592 -22.82 0.42 -23.48
CA GLU A 592 -22.48 -0.25 -24.72
C GLU A 592 -22.36 0.85 -25.78
N LYS A 593 -21.16 0.97 -26.35
CA LYS A 593 -20.95 1.74 -27.57
C LYS A 593 -21.64 0.98 -28.70
N ASP A 594 -22.92 1.26 -28.89
CA ASP A 594 -23.52 1.22 -30.22
C ASP A 594 -23.24 2.58 -30.87
N GLU A 595 -22.18 2.64 -31.67
CA GLU A 595 -22.06 3.44 -32.91
C GLU A 595 -20.73 3.14 -33.63
#